data_AF-A0A7S1PYZ7-F1
#
_entry.id   AF-A0A7S1PYZ7-F1
#
_cell.length_a   1.000
_cell.length_b   1.000
_cell.length_c   1.000
_cell.angle_alpha   90.00
_cell.angle_beta   90.00
_cell.angle_gamma   90.00
#
_symmetry.space_group_name_H-M   'P 1'
#
loop_
_entity.id
_entity.type
_entity.pdbx_description
1 polymer ?
#
loop_
_entity_poly.entity_id
_entity_poly.type
_entity_poly.pdbx_seq_one_letter_code
_entity_poly.pdbx_strand_id
1 'polypeptide(L)'
;KMPAALDPSAVHAMPGAGGSSAFIEPTARGACALINWRDGLADPPGAQEGKEAGSARSLGKISEAKEAYEVLSERFPLLRDVLTIEAGEQFVEQAPTRASTVKCNTYHSGAAVLLGDAAHSTGGASGQGCNSAL
;
A
#
# COMPACT_ATOMS: atom_id res chain seq x y z
N LYS A 1 1.14 27.31 3.67
CA LYS A 1 0.28 26.65 4.68
C LYS A 1 0.48 25.16 4.50
N MET A 2 0.92 24.41 5.51
CA MET A 2 1.12 22.96 5.34
C MET A 2 -0.23 22.28 5.07
N PRO A 3 -0.26 21.17 4.30
CA PRO A 3 -1.45 20.35 4.14
C PRO A 3 -2.01 19.92 5.50
N ALA A 4 -3.30 19.60 5.56
CA ALA A 4 -3.88 18.96 6.73
C ALA A 4 -3.18 17.61 6.98
N ALA A 5 -3.06 17.21 8.25
CA ALA A 5 -2.58 15.88 8.59
C ALA A 5 -3.49 14.82 7.94
N LEU A 6 -2.91 13.68 7.58
CA LEU A 6 -3.69 12.54 7.11
C LEU A 6 -4.65 12.07 8.21
N ASP A 7 -5.79 11.53 7.76
CA ASP A 7 -6.76 10.90 8.65
C ASP A 7 -6.07 9.77 9.45
N PRO A 8 -6.26 9.68 10.77
CA PRO A 8 -5.76 8.56 11.57
C PRO A 8 -6.32 7.17 11.23
N SER A 9 -7.22 7.05 10.26
CA SER A 9 -7.64 5.77 9.70
C SER A 9 -7.21 5.59 8.25
N ALA A 10 -6.32 6.45 7.73
CA ALA A 10 -5.98 6.46 6.32
C ALA A 10 -5.26 5.18 5.90
N VAL A 11 -5.83 4.53 4.88
CA VAL A 11 -5.21 3.44 4.13
C VAL A 11 -4.78 4.00 2.76
N HIS A 12 -3.65 3.57 2.21
CA HIS A 12 -3.21 3.94 0.86
C HIS A 12 -2.68 2.74 0.10
N ALA A 13 -3.40 2.28 -0.93
CA ALA A 13 -3.01 1.14 -1.75
C ALA A 13 -2.15 1.52 -2.98
N MET A 14 -1.07 0.77 -3.22
CA MET A 14 -0.11 0.92 -4.32
C MET A 14 0.27 -0.44 -4.92
N PRO A 15 0.07 -0.69 -6.23
CA PRO A 15 0.58 -1.89 -6.88
C PRO A 15 2.10 -1.83 -7.04
N GLY A 16 2.75 -2.98 -6.88
CA GLY A 16 4.19 -3.17 -7.03
C GLY A 16 4.53 -4.21 -8.10
N ALA A 17 5.81 -4.34 -8.44
CA ALA A 17 6.28 -5.32 -9.42
C ALA A 17 6.02 -6.75 -8.91
N GLY A 18 4.94 -7.36 -9.39
CA GLY A 18 4.52 -8.71 -9.03
C GLY A 18 3.49 -8.79 -7.89
N GLY A 19 2.92 -7.67 -7.44
CA GLY A 19 1.97 -7.65 -6.33
C GLY A 19 1.31 -6.30 -6.08
N SER A 20 0.78 -6.08 -4.90
CA SER A 20 0.25 -4.80 -4.45
C SER A 20 0.56 -4.57 -2.99
N SER A 21 0.52 -3.34 -2.54
CA SER A 21 1.00 -2.89 -1.24
C SER A 21 -0.01 -1.91 -0.66
N ALA A 22 -0.15 -1.83 0.65
CA ALA A 22 -0.98 -0.84 1.30
C ALA A 22 -0.20 -0.23 2.46
N PHE A 23 -0.25 1.08 2.57
CA PHE A 23 0.27 1.82 3.70
C PHE A 23 -0.90 2.18 4.62
N ILE A 24 -0.79 1.90 5.92
CA ILE A 24 -1.85 2.12 6.89
C ILE A 24 -1.31 2.97 8.03
N GLU A 25 -1.95 4.12 8.27
CA GLU A 25 -1.60 5.05 9.33
C GLU A 25 -2.80 5.44 10.22
N PRO A 26 -2.55 5.57 11.53
CA PRO A 26 -1.75 4.72 12.39
C PRO A 26 -2.51 3.47 12.84
N THR A 27 -1.74 2.42 13.13
CA THR A 27 -2.21 1.28 13.92
C THR A 27 -2.50 1.70 15.37
N ALA A 28 -3.21 0.87 16.15
CA ALA A 28 -3.65 1.09 17.54
C ALA A 28 -2.56 1.55 18.52
N ARG A 29 -1.29 1.48 18.13
CA ARG A 29 -0.14 1.87 18.96
C ARG A 29 0.68 3.02 18.36
N GLY A 30 0.14 3.77 17.40
CA GLY A 30 0.84 4.89 16.77
C GLY A 30 1.93 4.49 15.79
N ALA A 31 1.90 3.26 15.27
CA ALA A 31 2.86 2.77 14.26
C ALA A 31 2.23 2.74 12.87
N CYS A 32 3.02 2.96 11.82
CA CYS A 32 2.58 2.84 10.43
C CYS A 32 2.90 1.43 9.91
N ALA A 33 1.99 0.82 9.15
CA ALA A 33 2.20 -0.50 8.56
C ALA A 33 2.30 -0.40 7.03
N LEU A 34 3.41 -0.88 6.46
CA LEU A 34 3.51 -1.16 5.03
C LEU A 34 3.22 -2.64 4.79
N ILE A 35 2.06 -2.90 4.24
CA ILE A 35 1.62 -4.22 3.80
C ILE A 35 2.06 -4.41 2.36
N ASN A 36 2.62 -5.57 2.03
CA ASN A 36 2.86 -5.99 0.66
C ASN A 36 2.20 -7.37 0.47
N TRP A 37 1.50 -7.57 -0.65
CA TRP A 37 0.88 -8.82 -1.04
C TRP A 37 1.17 -9.11 -2.52
N ARG A 38 1.07 -10.38 -2.92
CA ARG A 38 1.14 -10.79 -4.33
C ARG A 38 -0.07 -11.66 -4.63
N ASP A 39 -0.72 -11.40 -5.75
CA ASP A 39 -1.84 -12.23 -6.20
C ASP A 39 -1.33 -13.62 -6.58
N GLY A 40 -2.01 -14.66 -6.09
CA GLY A 40 -1.66 -16.06 -6.38
C GLY A 40 -0.53 -16.66 -5.52
N LEU A 41 0.06 -15.92 -4.58
CA LEU A 41 0.89 -16.52 -3.53
C LEU A 41 0.01 -16.97 -2.37
N ALA A 42 0.17 -18.24 -1.99
CA ALA A 42 -0.45 -18.83 -0.80
C ALA A 42 -0.13 -17.97 0.43
N ASP A 43 -1.06 -17.97 1.40
CA ASP A 43 -0.91 -17.20 2.63
C ASP A 43 0.41 -17.48 3.34
N PRO A 44 0.96 -16.51 4.08
CA PRO A 44 2.18 -16.70 4.84
C PRO A 44 2.05 -17.91 5.79
N PRO A 45 3.14 -18.66 6.01
CA PRO A 45 3.13 -19.82 6.89
C PRO A 45 2.73 -19.37 8.31
N GLY A 46 1.58 -19.87 8.77
CA GLY A 46 0.95 -19.47 10.03
C GLY A 46 -0.52 -19.04 9.90
N ALA A 47 -1.01 -18.73 8.70
CA ALA A 47 -2.43 -18.45 8.44
C ALA A 47 -3.29 -19.72 8.28
N GLN A 48 -2.67 -20.90 8.22
CA GLN A 48 -3.31 -22.17 7.90
C GLN A 48 -3.02 -23.24 8.96
N GLU A 49 -3.70 -23.17 10.10
CA GLU A 49 -4.05 -24.39 10.82
C GLU A 49 -5.55 -24.63 10.65
N GLY A 50 -5.91 -25.52 9.71
CA GLY A 50 -7.21 -26.20 9.72
C GLY A 50 -8.32 -25.71 8.78
N LYS A 51 -8.06 -24.85 7.77
CA LYS A 51 -9.05 -24.55 6.72
C LYS A 51 -8.53 -24.95 5.35
N GLU A 52 -9.36 -25.69 4.60
CA GLU A 52 -9.13 -26.05 3.19
C GLU A 52 -8.70 -24.82 2.39
N ALA A 53 -7.84 -25.04 1.39
CA ALA A 53 -7.23 -24.02 0.54
C ALA A 53 -8.29 -23.10 -0.11
N GLY A 54 -8.71 -22.08 0.64
CA GLY A 54 -9.59 -21.03 0.18
C GLY A 54 -8.87 -20.28 -0.93
N SER A 55 -9.49 -20.25 -2.11
CA SER A 55 -9.11 -19.43 -3.26
C SER A 55 -8.43 -18.14 -2.79
N ALA A 56 -7.15 -17.96 -3.13
CA ALA A 56 -6.40 -16.76 -2.79
C ALA A 56 -7.14 -15.53 -3.35
N ARG A 57 -7.94 -14.86 -2.52
CA ARG A 57 -8.74 -13.71 -2.93
C ARG A 57 -7.79 -12.57 -3.29
N SER A 58 -7.87 -12.13 -4.54
CA SER A 58 -7.07 -11.00 -5.05
C SER A 58 -7.64 -9.72 -4.46
N LEU A 59 -6.86 -9.07 -3.59
CA LEU A 59 -7.25 -7.80 -2.95
C LEU A 59 -7.52 -6.70 -3.99
N GLY A 60 -6.88 -6.76 -5.16
CA GLY A 60 -7.10 -5.80 -6.26
C GLY A 60 -8.42 -5.97 -7.01
N LYS A 61 -9.26 -6.95 -6.64
CA LYS A 61 -10.57 -7.21 -7.27
C LYS A 61 -11.74 -7.06 -6.31
N ILE A 62 -11.48 -6.69 -5.06
CA ILE A 62 -12.53 -6.52 -4.05
C ILE A 62 -13.24 -5.20 -4.33
N SER A 63 -14.57 -5.25 -4.42
CA SER A 63 -15.42 -4.08 -4.64
C SER A 63 -16.37 -3.80 -3.47
N GLU A 64 -16.42 -4.68 -2.47
CA GLU A 64 -17.33 -4.57 -1.33
C GLU A 64 -16.56 -4.29 -0.04
N ALA A 65 -16.95 -3.24 0.69
CA ALA A 65 -16.25 -2.80 1.91
C ALA A 65 -16.17 -3.90 2.99
N LYS A 66 -17.27 -4.64 3.17
CA LYS A 66 -17.34 -5.76 4.11
C LYS A 66 -16.37 -6.88 3.73
N GLU A 67 -16.27 -7.20 2.45
CA GLU A 67 -15.33 -8.21 1.96
C GLU A 67 -13.88 -7.73 2.15
N ALA A 68 -13.59 -6.45 1.88
CA ALA A 68 -12.27 -5.87 2.11
C ALA A 68 -11.87 -5.98 3.59
N TYR A 69 -12.77 -5.60 4.51
CA TYR A 69 -12.55 -5.72 5.95
C TYR A 69 -12.25 -7.17 6.37
N GLU A 70 -13.06 -8.13 5.93
CA GLU A 70 -12.89 -9.55 6.29
C GLU A 70 -11.54 -10.09 5.77
N VAL A 71 -11.23 -9.86 4.49
CA VAL A 71 -9.98 -10.36 3.88
C VAL A 71 -8.75 -9.72 4.52
N LEU A 72 -8.77 -8.40 4.78
CA LEU A 72 -7.65 -7.71 5.43
C LEU A 72 -7.47 -8.19 6.88
N SER A 73 -8.56 -8.42 7.62
CA SER A 73 -8.54 -8.90 9.01
C SER A 73 -8.11 -10.35 9.17
N GLU A 74 -8.39 -11.19 8.16
CA GLU A 74 -7.92 -12.57 8.09
C GLU A 74 -6.43 -12.62 7.70
N ARG A 75 -6.04 -11.85 6.68
CA ARG A 75 -4.69 -11.90 6.12
C ARG A 75 -3.65 -11.16 6.94
N PHE A 76 -4.07 -10.14 7.70
CA PHE A 76 -3.20 -9.34 8.56
C PHE A 76 -3.74 -9.30 10.00
N PRO A 77 -3.65 -10.41 10.77
CA PRO A 77 -4.24 -10.50 12.10
C PRO A 77 -3.75 -9.43 13.10
N LEU A 78 -2.50 -8.98 12.95
CA LEU A 78 -1.93 -7.89 13.77
C LEU A 78 -2.64 -6.55 13.59
N LEU A 79 -3.41 -6.40 12.51
CA LEU A 79 -4.18 -5.20 12.19
C LEU A 79 -5.68 -5.38 12.47
N ARG A 80 -6.14 -6.58 12.85
CA ARG A 80 -7.56 -6.87 13.03
C ARG A 80 -8.25 -5.89 13.98
N ASP A 81 -7.58 -5.56 15.09
CA ASP A 81 -8.15 -4.70 16.13
C ASP A 81 -8.21 -3.22 15.73
N VAL A 82 -7.61 -2.85 14.60
CA VAL A 82 -7.54 -1.46 14.11
C VAL A 82 -8.25 -1.26 12.78
N LEU A 83 -8.51 -2.35 12.05
CA LEU A 83 -9.32 -2.31 10.85
C LEU A 83 -10.78 -2.12 11.26
N THR A 84 -11.44 -1.18 10.60
CA THR A 84 -12.87 -0.94 10.75
C THR A 84 -13.58 -1.15 9.42
N ILE A 85 -14.90 -1.12 9.42
CA ILE A 85 -15.66 -1.22 8.16
C ILE A 85 -15.39 -0.01 7.26
N GLU A 86 -15.18 1.18 7.86
CA GLU A 86 -14.83 2.42 7.19
C GLU A 86 -13.46 2.33 6.50
N ALA A 87 -12.49 1.60 7.10
CA ALA A 87 -11.22 1.31 6.43
C ALA A 87 -11.41 0.42 5.19
N GLY A 88 -12.40 -0.49 5.23
CA GLY A 88 -12.84 -1.28 4.08
C GLY A 88 -13.48 -0.42 2.99
N GLU A 89 -14.31 0.56 3.36
CA GLU A 89 -14.89 1.54 2.43
C GLU A 89 -13.79 2.36 1.75
N GLN A 90 -12.85 2.92 2.53
CA GLN A 90 -11.71 3.65 1.97
C GLN A 90 -10.87 2.77 1.02
N PHE A 91 -10.69 1.50 1.34
CA PHE A 91 -9.95 0.58 0.50
C PHE A 91 -10.61 0.37 -0.87
N VAL A 92 -11.93 0.16 -0.91
CA VAL A 92 -12.65 -0.09 -2.18
C VAL A 92 -12.90 1.17 -3.00
N GLU A 93 -13.02 2.34 -2.35
CA GLU A 93 -13.18 3.62 -3.03
C GLU A 93 -11.88 4.12 -3.68
N GLN A 94 -10.72 3.66 -3.19
CA GLN A 94 -9.43 4.07 -3.74
C GLN A 94 -9.14 3.38 -5.08
N ALA A 95 -8.94 4.19 -6.11
CA ALA A 95 -8.34 3.70 -7.35
C ALA A 95 -6.92 3.19 -7.05
N PRO A 96 -6.57 1.94 -7.41
CA PRO A 96 -5.21 1.45 -7.29
C PRO A 96 -4.26 2.38 -8.04
N THR A 97 -3.26 2.93 -7.33
CA THR A 97 -2.25 3.81 -7.94
C THR A 97 -1.31 3.00 -8.85
N ARG A 98 -0.21 3.54 -9.38
CA ARG A 98 0.83 2.72 -10.03
C ARG A 98 2.20 3.17 -9.57
N ALA A 99 2.93 2.30 -8.87
CA ALA A 99 4.33 2.56 -8.56
C ALA A 99 5.18 2.31 -9.82
N SER A 100 5.92 3.33 -10.26
CA SER A 100 6.87 3.22 -11.36
C SER A 100 8.25 3.65 -10.92
N THR A 101 9.26 2.87 -11.31
CA THR A 101 10.66 3.26 -11.12
C THR A 101 11.16 3.98 -12.37
N VAL A 102 11.58 5.23 -12.21
CA VAL A 102 12.17 6.04 -13.29
C VAL A 102 13.62 6.28 -12.94
N LYS A 103 14.52 6.06 -13.91
CA LYS A 103 15.95 6.35 -13.78
C LYS A 103 16.42 7.11 -15.00
N CYS A 104 16.79 8.37 -14.81
CA CYS A 104 17.44 9.16 -15.83
C CYS A 104 18.96 8.98 -15.78
N ASN A 105 19.62 8.97 -16.94
CA ASN A 105 21.08 9.00 -17.05
C ASN A 105 21.63 10.43 -17.18
N THR A 106 20.77 11.40 -17.43
CA THR A 106 21.12 12.82 -17.52
C THR A 106 19.99 13.64 -16.89
N TYR A 107 20.36 14.60 -16.05
CA TYR A 107 19.42 15.34 -15.19
C TYR A 107 19.29 16.82 -15.56
N HIS A 108 19.96 17.28 -16.62
CA HIS A 108 19.88 18.67 -17.07
C HIS A 108 20.06 18.77 -18.58
N SER A 109 19.54 19.84 -19.18
CA SER A 109 19.76 20.19 -20.58
C SER A 109 19.59 21.69 -20.77
N GLY A 110 20.66 22.38 -21.22
CA GLY A 110 20.66 23.84 -21.36
C GLY A 110 20.33 24.54 -20.04
N ALA A 111 19.20 25.25 -20.02
CA ALA A 111 18.71 25.98 -18.85
C ALA A 111 17.69 25.19 -18.00
N ALA A 112 17.48 23.90 -18.28
CA ALA A 112 16.52 23.05 -17.55
C ALA A 112 17.23 21.97 -16.72
N VAL A 113 16.66 21.64 -15.56
CA VAL A 113 17.13 20.59 -14.64
C VAL A 113 15.94 19.75 -14.14
N LEU A 114 16.16 18.45 -13.96
CA LEU A 114 15.24 17.50 -13.34
C LEU A 114 15.65 17.29 -11.88
N LEU A 115 14.68 17.31 -10.97
CA LEU A 115 14.87 17.11 -9.53
C LEU A 115 13.73 16.22 -8.98
N GLY A 116 13.99 15.55 -7.85
CA GLY A 116 13.01 14.69 -7.18
C GLY A 116 12.48 13.57 -8.06
N ASP A 117 11.18 13.26 -7.99
CA ASP A 117 10.59 12.15 -8.74
C ASP A 117 10.68 12.31 -10.27
N ALA A 118 10.81 13.55 -10.78
CA ALA A 118 11.05 13.80 -12.20
C ALA A 118 12.45 13.32 -12.66
N ALA A 119 13.41 13.29 -11.73
CA ALA A 119 14.76 12.79 -11.92
C ALA A 119 14.84 11.28 -11.59
N HIS A 120 14.24 10.87 -10.48
CA HIS A 120 14.39 9.53 -9.92
C HIS A 120 13.16 9.09 -9.09
N SER A 121 12.15 8.51 -9.74
CA SER A 121 11.06 7.83 -9.01
C SER A 121 11.49 6.43 -8.57
N THR A 122 11.30 6.08 -7.29
CA THR A 122 11.78 4.80 -6.69
C THR A 122 10.67 3.81 -6.32
N GLY A 123 9.42 4.08 -6.69
CA GLY A 123 8.31 3.12 -6.54
C GLY A 123 7.81 2.92 -5.10
N GLY A 124 8.06 3.87 -4.19
CA GLY A 124 7.45 3.96 -2.85
C GLY A 124 7.98 2.99 -1.79
N ALA A 125 8.57 1.85 -2.18
CA ALA A 125 8.91 0.74 -1.28
C ALA A 125 9.90 1.09 -0.15
N SER A 126 10.80 2.05 -0.36
CA SER A 126 11.82 2.42 0.63
C SER A 126 11.40 3.59 1.54
N GLY A 127 10.30 4.29 1.22
CA GLY A 127 9.89 5.52 1.92
C GLY A 127 10.88 6.70 1.80
N GLN A 128 11.92 6.59 0.97
CA GLN A 128 12.99 7.60 0.86
C GLN A 128 12.78 8.62 -0.27
N GLY A 129 11.67 8.54 -1.02
CA GLY A 129 11.41 9.42 -2.17
C GLY A 129 11.48 10.89 -1.79
N CYS A 130 10.77 11.28 -0.72
CA CYS A 130 10.78 12.66 -0.21
C CYS A 130 12.18 13.08 0.29
N ASN A 131 12.83 12.25 1.12
CA ASN A 131 14.16 12.57 1.67
C ASN A 131 15.23 12.70 0.58
N SER A 132 15.09 11.96 -0.52
CA SER A 132 16.03 12.02 -1.65
C SER A 132 15.74 13.19 -2.60
N ALA A 133 14.56 13.80 -2.49
CA ALA A 133 14.16 14.97 -3.27
C ALA A 133 14.44 16.31 -2.57
N LEU A 134 14.67 16.29 -1.25
CA LEU A 134 15.08 17.43 -0.42
C LEU A 134 16.59 17.65 -0.48
#